data_AF-A0A914QYE9-F1
#
_entry.id   AF-A0A914QYE9-F1
#
_cell.length_a   1.000
_cell.length_b   1.000
_cell.length_c   1.000
_cell.angle_alpha   90.00
_cell.angle_beta   90.00
_cell.angle_gamma   90.00
#
_symmetry.space_group_name_H-M   'P 1'
#
loop_
_entity.id
_entity.type
_entity.pdbx_description
1 polymer ?
#
loop_
_entity_poly.entity_id
_entity_poly.type
_entity_poly.pdbx_seq_one_letter_code
_entity_poly.pdbx_strand_id
1 'polypeptide(L)'
;MDQNYEGYENNVQCNFNLTILPKTVVLARADLPITFTTEFGVDYVKYNDDGNDVIFPRQKHYARDVYIFESNKNGTDKTVMWEFVSDGSIKGLGFHISFYAVRKFLF
;
A
#
# COMPACT_ATOMS: atom_id res chain seq x y z
N MET A 1 13.02 -15.37 -4.24
CA MET A 1 13.92 -14.33 -3.71
C MET A 1 13.31 -13.91 -2.39
N ASP A 2 13.97 -14.28 -1.30
CA ASP A 2 13.63 -13.81 0.03
C ASP A 2 14.06 -12.35 0.11
N GLN A 3 13.11 -11.42 -0.05
CA GLN A 3 13.37 -10.00 0.16
C GLN A 3 13.38 -9.76 1.67
N ASN A 4 14.57 -9.77 2.27
CA ASN A 4 14.79 -9.25 3.62
C ASN A 4 14.62 -7.73 3.57
N TYR A 5 13.40 -7.26 3.81
CA TYR A 5 13.15 -5.85 4.09
C TYR A 5 13.78 -5.56 5.46
N GLU A 6 14.88 -4.79 5.46
CA GLU A 6 15.49 -4.28 6.69
C GLU A 6 14.38 -3.71 7.58
N GLY A 7 14.35 -4.08 8.86
CA GLY A 7 13.24 -3.73 9.76
C GLY A 7 12.98 -2.22 9.78
N TYR A 8 11.73 -1.83 10.03
CA TYR A 8 11.34 -0.41 10.09
C TYR A 8 11.70 0.24 11.44
N GLU A 9 11.70 1.56 11.49
CA GLU A 9 11.88 2.32 12.73
C GLU A 9 10.60 2.40 13.58
N ASN A 10 10.76 2.53 14.90
CA ASN A 10 9.64 2.71 15.83
C ASN A 10 9.14 4.15 15.81
N ASN A 11 7.86 4.35 16.14
CA ASN A 11 7.18 5.63 16.23
C ASN A 11 7.26 6.46 14.93
N VAL A 12 7.18 5.80 13.78
CA VAL A 12 7.17 6.50 12.49
C VAL A 12 5.77 6.58 11.91
N GLN A 13 5.50 7.69 11.24
CA GLN A 13 4.34 7.86 10.38
C GLN A 13 4.84 8.32 9.01
N CYS A 14 4.62 7.50 7.99
CA CYS A 14 5.08 7.74 6.64
C CYS A 14 3.89 7.82 5.69
N ASN A 15 3.84 8.85 4.86
CA ASN A 15 2.79 9.06 3.87
C ASN A 15 3.38 9.05 2.46
N PHE A 16 2.77 8.28 1.56
CA PHE A 16 3.17 8.13 0.16
C PHE A 16 1.99 8.43 -0.75
N ASN A 17 2.14 9.40 -1.65
CA ASN A 17 1.10 9.75 -2.61
C ASN A 17 1.36 9.10 -3.96
N LEU A 18 0.40 8.29 -4.42
CA LEU A 18 0.36 7.75 -5.77
C LEU A 18 -0.59 8.62 -6.61
N THR A 19 -0.02 9.38 -7.55
CA THR A 19 -0.81 10.14 -8.53
C THR A 19 -1.04 9.30 -9.79
N ILE A 20 -2.31 9.06 -10.10
CA ILE A 20 -2.78 8.31 -11.25
C ILE A 20 -3.26 9.29 -12.31
N LEU A 21 -2.51 9.37 -13.41
CA LEU A 21 -2.79 10.27 -14.52
C LEU A 21 -4.06 9.83 -15.28
N PRO A 22 -4.72 10.74 -16.04
CA PRO A 22 -5.93 10.44 -16.78
C PRO A 22 -5.75 9.30 -17.76
N LYS A 23 -6.78 8.47 -17.91
CA LYS A 23 -6.80 7.28 -18.77
C LYS A 23 -5.74 6.25 -18.35
N THR A 24 -5.47 6.11 -17.06
CA THR A 24 -4.50 5.15 -16.53
C THR A 24 -5.19 4.19 -15.57
N VAL A 25 -4.77 2.93 -15.60
CA VAL A 25 -5.07 1.93 -14.57
C VAL A 25 -3.76 1.53 -13.91
N VAL A 26 -3.74 1.52 -12.58
CA VAL A 26 -2.59 1.11 -11.79
C VAL A 26 -2.94 -0.16 -11.03
N LEU A 27 -2.10 -1.17 -11.18
CA LEU A 27 -2.09 -2.38 -10.37
C LEU A 27 -1.03 -2.23 -9.28
N ALA A 28 -1.46 -2.25 -8.02
CA ALA A 28 -0.56 -2.29 -6.87
C ALA A 28 -0.51 -3.72 -6.31
N ARG A 29 0.68 -4.29 -6.23
CA ARG A 29 0.93 -5.58 -5.60
C ARG A 29 1.63 -5.33 -4.27
N ALA A 30 0.93 -5.61 -3.17
CA ALA A 30 1.53 -5.60 -1.84
C ALA A 30 2.21 -6.96 -1.57
N ASP A 31 3.41 -6.92 -0.99
CA ASP A 31 4.12 -8.08 -0.45
C ASP A 31 4.45 -7.76 1.01
N LEU A 32 3.54 -8.16 1.90
CA LEU A 32 3.65 -7.93 3.34
C LEU A 32 4.18 -9.20 4.01
N PRO A 33 5.36 -9.18 4.67
CA PRO A 33 5.85 -10.33 5.39
C PRO A 33 4.97 -10.65 6.60
N ILE A 34 4.87 -11.93 6.93
CA ILE A 34 4.10 -12.47 8.06
C ILE A 34 4.49 -11.81 9.38
N THR A 35 5.76 -11.43 9.54
CA THR A 35 6.31 -10.85 10.77
C THR A 35 5.87 -9.42 11.04
N PHE A 36 5.13 -8.79 10.13
CA PHE A 36 4.44 -7.53 10.42
C PHE A 36 3.35 -7.71 11.49
N THR A 37 2.99 -8.97 11.83
CA THR A 37 2.04 -9.30 12.90
C THR A 37 2.69 -9.49 14.27
N THR A 38 3.83 -8.85 14.58
CA THR A 38 4.43 -8.96 15.93
C THR A 38 3.48 -8.45 17.00
N GLU A 39 2.64 -7.47 16.69
CA GLU A 39 1.51 -7.07 17.53
C GLU A 39 0.26 -6.80 16.67
N PHE A 40 -0.84 -7.49 16.96
CA PHE A 40 -2.07 -7.52 16.15
C PHE A 40 -2.66 -6.13 15.83
N GLY A 41 -2.27 -5.54 14.70
CA GLY A 41 -2.83 -4.28 14.19
C GLY A 41 -2.34 -3.03 14.91
N VAL A 42 -1.19 -3.10 15.58
CA VAL A 42 -0.53 -1.95 16.20
C VAL A 42 0.23 -1.17 15.13
N ASP A 43 1.12 -1.87 14.44
CA ASP A 43 1.75 -1.38 13.21
C ASP A 43 0.86 -1.71 12.02
N TYR A 44 0.69 -0.77 11.10
CA TYR A 44 -0.19 -0.95 9.94
C TYR A 44 0.27 -0.18 8.72
N VAL A 45 -0.02 -0.75 7.55
CA VAL A 45 -0.07 -0.01 6.29
C VAL A 45 -1.54 0.20 5.96
N LYS A 46 -1.92 1.34 5.40
CA LYS A 46 -3.25 1.54 4.84
C LYS A 46 -3.16 2.33 3.54
N TYR A 47 -4.19 2.25 2.71
CA TYR A 47 -4.40 3.23 1.66
C TYR A 47 -5.78 3.86 1.75
N ASN A 48 -5.88 5.11 1.33
CA ASN A 48 -7.12 5.84 1.13
C ASN A 48 -7.34 6.05 -0.36
N ASP A 49 -8.48 5.56 -0.85
CA ASP A 49 -8.93 5.75 -2.22
C ASP A 49 -10.22 6.57 -2.25
N ASP A 50 -10.11 7.88 -2.46
CA ASP A 50 -11.23 8.83 -2.45
C ASP A 50 -12.15 8.70 -1.21
N GLY A 51 -11.55 8.58 -0.02
CA GLY A 51 -12.28 8.41 1.24
C GLY A 51 -12.56 6.96 1.65
N ASN A 52 -12.18 5.97 0.84
CA ASN A 52 -12.26 4.56 1.20
C ASN A 52 -10.93 4.08 1.80
N ASP A 53 -10.90 3.95 3.12
CA ASP A 53 -9.73 3.43 3.84
C ASP A 53 -9.68 1.90 3.80
N VAL A 54 -8.52 1.37 3.44
CA VAL A 54 -8.20 -0.06 3.50
C VAL A 54 -6.91 -0.25 4.30
N ILE A 55 -7.04 -0.87 5.47
CA ILE A 55 -5.93 -1.14 6.41
C ILE A 55 -5.42 -2.57 6.24
N PHE A 56 -4.11 -2.74 6.39
CA PHE A 56 -3.36 -3.98 6.26
C PHE A 56 -2.59 -4.32 7.54
N PRO A 57 -2.35 -5.62 7.82
CA PRO A 57 -2.95 -6.78 7.17
C PRO A 57 -4.38 -7.04 7.67
N ARG A 58 -5.28 -7.51 6.80
CA ARG A 58 -6.71 -7.74 7.11
C ARG A 58 -7.00 -9.00 7.97
N GLN A 59 -6.13 -9.36 8.90
CA GLN A 59 -6.08 -10.62 9.68
C GLN A 59 -5.27 -11.73 9.00
N LYS A 60 -4.19 -12.17 9.69
CA LYS A 60 -3.45 -13.45 9.63
C LYS A 60 -3.14 -14.12 8.28
N HIS A 61 -3.44 -13.50 7.15
CA HIS A 61 -3.15 -14.05 5.84
C HIS A 61 -2.10 -13.21 5.14
N TYR A 62 -1.14 -13.93 4.58
CA TYR A 62 -0.23 -13.50 3.53
C TYR A 62 -0.97 -12.62 2.54
N ALA A 63 -0.84 -11.30 2.67
CA ALA A 63 -1.46 -10.38 1.74
C ALA A 63 -0.51 -10.19 0.56
N ARG A 64 -0.40 -11.22 -0.29
CA ARG A 64 -0.04 -10.99 -1.70
C ARG A 64 -1.29 -10.50 -2.42
N ASP A 65 -1.78 -9.36 -1.96
CA ASP A 65 -3.01 -8.77 -2.46
C ASP A 65 -2.68 -7.85 -3.62
N VAL A 66 -3.61 -7.85 -4.57
CA VAL A 66 -3.54 -7.02 -5.76
C VAL A 66 -4.70 -6.03 -5.71
N TYR A 67 -4.36 -4.75 -5.78
CA TYR A 67 -5.32 -3.64 -5.80
C TYR A 67 -5.28 -2.98 -7.15
N ILE A 68 -6.46 -2.60 -7.65
CA ILE A 68 -6.62 -1.93 -8.93
C ILE A 68 -7.18 -0.55 -8.66
N PHE A 69 -6.45 0.46 -9.12
CA PHE A 69 -6.87 1.86 -9.06
C PHE A 69 -7.04 2.38 -10.47
N GLU A 70 -8.17 3.06 -10.73
CA GLU A 70 -8.43 3.69 -12.02
C GLU A 70 -8.39 5.21 -11.88
N SER A 71 -7.86 5.88 -12.90
CA SER A 71 -7.93 7.34 -13.02
C SER A 71 -9.38 7.84 -13.00
N ASN A 72 -9.58 9.10 -12.60
CA ASN A 72 -10.90 9.71 -12.60
C ASN A 72 -11.53 9.75 -14.01
N LYS A 73 -12.84 9.50 -14.09
CA LYS A 73 -13.59 9.47 -15.37
C LYS A 73 -13.71 10.84 -16.03
N ASN A 74 -13.62 11.92 -15.24
CA ASN A 74 -13.67 13.31 -15.71
C ASN A 74 -12.37 13.78 -16.39
N GLY A 75 -11.34 12.92 -16.47
CA GLY A 75 -10.07 13.25 -17.09
C GLY A 75 -9.11 14.04 -16.21
N THR A 76 -9.35 14.11 -14.89
CA THR A 76 -8.39 14.68 -13.94
C THR A 76 -7.52 13.59 -13.33
N ASP A 77 -6.40 14.01 -12.74
CA ASP A 77 -5.58 13.15 -11.91
C ASP A 77 -6.40 12.61 -10.74
N LYS A 78 -6.00 11.44 -10.25
CA LYS A 78 -6.49 10.84 -9.01
C LYS A 78 -5.30 10.63 -8.07
N THR A 79 -5.49 10.86 -6.78
CA THR A 79 -4.45 10.61 -5.78
C THR A 79 -4.90 9.52 -4.83
N VAL A 80 -4.11 8.47 -4.70
CA VAL A 80 -4.26 7.42 -3.69
C VAL A 80 -3.17 7.63 -2.65
N MET A 81 -3.56 7.84 -1.39
CA MET A 81 -2.61 8.04 -0.30
C MET A 81 -2.37 6.72 0.41
N TRP A 82 -1.11 6.31 0.50
CA TRP A 82 -0.67 5.20 1.34
C TRP A 82 -0.07 5.74 2.62
N GLU A 83 -0.39 5.14 3.75
CA GLU A 83 0.16 5.49 5.06
C GLU A 83 0.74 4.24 5.71
N PHE A 84 1.91 4.39 6.31
CA PHE A 84 2.49 3.41 7.23
C PHE A 84 2.65 4.04 8.60
N VAL A 85 2.22 3.34 9.64
CA VAL A 85 2.37 3.74 11.04
C VAL A 85 3.02 2.60 11.81
N SER A 86 4.02 2.96 12.64
CA SER A 86 4.56 2.08 13.67
C SER A 86 4.48 2.72 15.05
N ASP A 87 4.40 1.89 16.09
CA ASP A 87 4.41 2.33 17.48
C ASP A 87 5.82 2.21 18.11
N GLY A 88 5.89 2.33 19.44
CA GLY A 88 7.14 2.28 20.20
C GLY A 88 7.70 0.87 20.46
N SER A 89 7.06 -0.19 19.95
CA SER A 89 7.24 -1.58 20.40
C SER A 89 8.08 -2.44 19.45
N ILE A 90 7.70 -3.71 19.23
CA ILE A 90 8.48 -4.73 18.52
C ILE A 90 8.46 -4.49 17.02
N LYS A 91 9.62 -4.20 16.45
CA LYS A 91 9.84 -4.10 15.00
C LYS A 91 9.66 -5.46 14.30
N GLY A 92 8.87 -5.47 13.23
CA GLY A 92 8.82 -6.54 12.25
C GLY A 92 9.75 -6.30 11.05
N LEU A 93 9.67 -7.20 10.06
CA LEU A 93 10.19 -6.93 8.72
C LEU A 93 9.35 -5.83 8.05
N GLY A 94 10.00 -5.00 7.22
CA GLY A 94 9.32 -3.97 6.43
C GLY A 94 8.35 -4.51 5.39
N PHE A 95 7.76 -3.63 4.58
CA PHE A 95 6.83 -4.00 3.52
C PHE A 95 7.34 -3.57 2.15
N HIS A 96 6.77 -4.16 1.10
CA HIS A 96 7.01 -3.74 -0.27
C HIS A 96 5.72 -3.67 -1.06
N ILE A 97 5.61 -2.62 -1.87
CA ILE A 97 4.49 -2.46 -2.81
C ILE A 97 5.08 -2.13 -4.17
N SER A 98 4.75 -2.94 -5.17
CA SER A 98 5.06 -2.68 -6.57
C SER A 98 3.87 -2.08 -7.28
N PHE A 99 4.09 -1.04 -8.09
CA PHE A 99 3.05 -0.39 -8.90
C PHE A 99 3.30 -0.60 -10.40
N TYR A 100 2.27 -1.00 -11.13
CA TYR A 100 2.30 -1.21 -12.58
C TYR A 100 1.20 -0.38 -13.23
N ALA A 101 1.56 0.57 -14.08
CA ALA A 101 0.62 1.46 -14.74
C ALA A 101 0.44 1.07 -16.22
N VAL A 102 -0.80 1.05 -16.68
CA VAL A 102 -1.16 0.90 -18.09
C VAL A 102 -2.08 2.03 -18.54
N ARG A 103 -1.76 2.63 -19.68
CA ARG A 103 -2.55 3.71 -20.26
C ARG A 103 -3.59 3.14 -21.22
N LYS A 104 -4.86 3.50 -21.02
CA LYS A 104 -5.98 3.17 -21.90
C LYS A 104 -5.85 4.01 -23.18
N PHE A 105 -5.63 3.36 -24.32
CA PHE A 105 -5.78 3.97 -25.64
C PHE A 105 -7.18 3.64 -26.16
N LEU A 106 -7.94 4.68 -26.54
CA LEU A 106 -9.20 4.50 -27.27
C LEU A 106 -8.84 4.43 -28.75
N PHE A 107 -9.23 3.34 -29.43
CA PHE A 107 -9.26 3.25 -30.88
C PHE A 107 -10.57 3.83 -31.41
#